data_AF-A0A3S1BFA7-F1
#
_entry.id   AF-A0A3S1BFA7-F1
#
_cell.length_a   1.000
_cell.length_b   1.000
_cell.length_c   1.000
_cell.angle_alpha   90.00
_cell.angle_beta   90.00
_cell.angle_gamma   90.00
#
_symmetry.space_group_name_H-M   'P 1'
#
loop_
_entity.id
_entity.type
_entity.pdbx_description
1 polymer ?
#
loop_
_entity_poly.entity_id
_entity_poly.type
_entity_poly.pdbx_seq_one_letter_code
_entity_poly.pdbx_strand_id
1 'polypeptide(L)'
;MQLERASVNSFFETLITSEVPGFRYLCALDQNNRLVDFEVQDKDEIISFADKSRWFTPNLFNLKHCGRTKKNVQYINAFVIEFDCYLPSVLDVIDRIEESGLEPPHFLIRSKTPGHWHVYWIIDPIPAFSNVKVHTERITKYMANTMGADVQAVGVERWFAVPHSDIYKYAPSSKFYTYQYFKDWYETNFEFSTSKNQQPTRKNGKILKMDVFGHPAIKKLMQGFSVGQRDHACFTLALLFYSQDWSEEQALDELMDWNNRNTEQMSKKQIIKCLRSAYSGKYKGPKSEYVEYLTGIPFKLQIMREYKGERTYQKLYDIQYRILQLIRKEGTLKLSQSDIAKAINAPLRSVKKAIKELIELKRIRKIGGGTGPGNNASYKLANSTWKKAKNKKVVPQNQHARFIETNDEPSARESLGSVSLNGANALTSFSTGPPG
;
A
#
# COMPACT_ATOMS: atom_id res chain seq x y z
N MET A 1 2.15 13.03 -31.65
CA MET A 1 0.87 12.97 -30.90
C MET A 1 0.23 14.33 -30.99
N GLN A 2 -1.09 14.41 -31.17
CA GLN A 2 -1.81 15.68 -31.30
C GLN A 2 -2.62 15.91 -30.03
N LEU A 3 -2.48 17.09 -29.43
CA LEU A 3 -3.24 17.50 -28.26
C LEU A 3 -4.64 17.93 -28.73
N GLU A 4 -5.67 17.28 -28.21
CA GLU A 4 -7.06 17.52 -28.61
C GLU A 4 -7.93 17.90 -27.40
N ARG A 5 -8.95 18.73 -27.63
CA ARG A 5 -9.96 18.99 -26.60
C ARG A 5 -10.86 17.77 -26.46
N ALA A 6 -11.15 17.38 -25.22
CA ALA A 6 -12.05 16.27 -24.93
C ALA A 6 -13.28 16.73 -24.14
N SER A 7 -14.39 16.01 -24.31
CA SER A 7 -15.58 16.17 -23.47
C SER A 7 -15.46 15.37 -22.19
N VAL A 8 -16.29 15.70 -21.20
CA VAL A 8 -16.44 14.94 -19.95
C VAL A 8 -16.83 13.48 -20.25
N ASN A 9 -17.72 13.27 -21.23
CA ASN A 9 -18.11 11.93 -21.67
C ASN A 9 -16.92 11.16 -22.22
N SER A 10 -16.11 11.76 -23.11
CA SER A 10 -14.94 11.11 -23.69
C SER A 10 -13.90 10.72 -22.62
N PHE A 11 -13.74 11.55 -21.58
CA PHE A 11 -12.91 11.24 -20.43
C PHE A 11 -13.40 9.98 -19.71
N PHE A 12 -14.68 9.93 -19.32
CA PHE A 12 -15.24 8.80 -18.59
C PHE A 12 -15.34 7.53 -19.44
N GLU A 13 -15.65 7.64 -20.73
CA GLU A 13 -15.62 6.50 -21.66
C GLU A 13 -14.24 5.85 -21.75
N THR A 14 -13.19 6.67 -21.77
CA THR A 14 -11.81 6.16 -21.82
C THR A 14 -11.35 5.62 -20.45
N LEU A 15 -11.81 6.20 -19.34
CA LEU A 15 -11.46 5.74 -17.99
C LEU A 15 -12.19 4.46 -17.58
N ILE A 16 -13.40 4.24 -18.11
CA ILE A 16 -14.31 3.15 -17.73
C ILE A 16 -14.39 2.14 -18.89
N THR A 17 -13.24 1.54 -19.22
CA THR A 17 -13.09 0.64 -20.38
C THR A 17 -13.37 -0.83 -20.07
N SER A 18 -13.55 -1.19 -18.80
CA SER A 18 -13.55 -2.59 -18.36
C SER A 18 -14.88 -3.03 -17.73
N GLU A 19 -15.41 -4.17 -18.15
CA GLU A 19 -16.56 -4.88 -17.53
C GLU A 19 -16.22 -5.52 -16.17
N VAL A 20 -15.22 -4.98 -15.48
CA VAL A 20 -14.75 -5.52 -14.22
C VAL A 20 -15.71 -5.09 -13.11
N PRO A 21 -16.29 -6.04 -12.35
CA PRO A 21 -17.28 -5.71 -11.33
C PRO A 21 -16.65 -4.89 -10.21
N GLY A 22 -17.34 -3.83 -9.80
CA GLY A 22 -16.93 -2.98 -8.68
C GLY A 22 -17.74 -1.69 -8.65
N PHE A 23 -17.44 -0.86 -7.65
CA PHE A 23 -18.04 0.46 -7.49
C PHE A 23 -16.98 1.54 -7.62
N ARG A 24 -17.32 2.66 -8.23
CA ARG A 24 -16.61 3.93 -8.03
C ARG A 24 -17.41 4.78 -7.05
N TYR A 25 -16.71 5.66 -6.36
CA TYR A 25 -17.32 6.64 -5.50
C TYR A 25 -17.36 7.99 -6.21
N LEU A 26 -18.48 8.68 -6.07
CA LEU A 26 -18.69 10.09 -6.38
C LEU A 26 -19.05 10.83 -5.10
N CYS A 27 -18.66 12.09 -4.97
CA CYS A 27 -19.02 12.91 -3.82
C CYS A 27 -19.76 14.15 -4.32
N ALA A 28 -21.01 14.29 -3.90
CA ALA A 28 -21.93 15.36 -4.29
C ALA A 28 -22.73 15.88 -3.08
N LEU A 29 -23.41 17.01 -3.25
CA LEU A 29 -24.32 17.53 -2.24
C LEU A 29 -25.67 16.78 -2.29
N ASP A 30 -26.18 16.36 -1.13
CA ASP A 30 -27.55 15.86 -1.01
C ASP A 30 -28.58 17.00 -1.04
N GLN A 31 -29.86 16.65 -0.96
CA GLN A 31 -30.97 17.60 -0.91
C GLN A 31 -30.90 18.57 0.29
N ASN A 32 -30.08 18.25 1.30
CA ASN A 32 -29.88 19.06 2.51
C ASN A 32 -28.54 19.83 2.47
N ASN A 33 -27.89 19.96 1.31
CA ASN A 33 -26.58 20.58 1.13
C ASN A 33 -25.45 19.94 1.95
N ARG A 34 -25.53 18.64 2.21
CA ARG A 34 -24.46 17.87 2.87
C ARG A 34 -23.67 17.10 1.82
N LEU A 35 -22.34 17.12 1.93
CA LEU A 35 -21.49 16.27 1.10
C LEU A 35 -21.69 14.80 1.49
N VAL A 36 -22.07 13.99 0.51
CA VAL A 36 -22.32 12.56 0.65
C VAL A 36 -21.66 11.78 -0.48
N ASP A 37 -21.22 10.58 -0.13
CA ASP A 37 -20.59 9.65 -1.05
C ASP A 37 -21.68 8.78 -1.70
N PHE A 38 -21.69 8.77 -3.03
CA PHE A 38 -22.55 7.92 -3.85
C PHE A 38 -21.72 6.84 -4.51
N GLU A 39 -22.23 5.61 -4.48
CA GLU A 39 -21.61 4.47 -5.14
C GLU A 39 -22.28 4.25 -6.49
N VAL A 40 -21.46 4.18 -7.53
CA VAL A 40 -21.92 4.01 -8.91
C VAL A 40 -21.19 2.82 -9.53
N GLN A 41 -21.95 1.99 -10.23
CA GLN A 41 -21.42 0.79 -10.88
C GLN A 41 -21.26 1.01 -12.38
N ASP A 42 -22.24 1.68 -12.98
CA ASP A 42 -22.31 1.83 -14.41
C ASP A 42 -21.68 3.15 -14.89
N LYS A 43 -21.18 3.13 -16.12
CA LYS A 43 -20.60 4.29 -16.80
C LYS A 43 -21.65 5.40 -16.98
N ASP A 44 -22.85 5.05 -17.39
CA ASP A 44 -23.91 6.01 -17.69
C ASP A 44 -24.41 6.67 -16.39
N GLU A 45 -24.40 5.93 -15.27
CA GLU A 45 -24.62 6.50 -13.94
C GLU A 45 -23.54 7.55 -13.63
N ILE A 46 -22.25 7.23 -13.78
CA ILE A 46 -21.16 8.18 -13.51
C ILE A 46 -21.32 9.46 -14.34
N ILE A 47 -21.60 9.32 -15.63
CA ILE A 47 -21.79 10.47 -16.53
C ILE A 47 -23.00 11.31 -16.08
N SER A 48 -24.12 10.67 -15.72
CA SER A 48 -25.33 11.38 -15.25
C SER A 48 -25.13 12.15 -13.93
N PHE A 49 -24.22 11.66 -13.07
CA PHE A 49 -23.91 12.28 -11.78
C PHE A 49 -22.68 13.20 -11.82
N ALA A 50 -21.89 13.21 -12.90
CA ALA A 50 -20.65 13.97 -13.02
C ALA A 50 -20.88 15.47 -12.78
N ASP A 51 -21.91 16.05 -13.41
CA ASP A 51 -22.22 17.49 -13.28
C ASP A 51 -22.59 17.93 -11.87
N LYS A 52 -23.13 17.01 -11.07
CA LYS A 52 -23.55 17.25 -9.68
C LYS A 52 -22.47 16.91 -8.67
N SER A 53 -21.40 16.27 -9.12
CA SER A 53 -20.35 15.72 -8.26
C SER A 53 -19.12 16.62 -8.28
N ARG A 54 -18.50 16.77 -7.11
CA ARG A 54 -17.27 17.54 -6.96
C ARG A 54 -16.04 16.65 -7.11
N TRP A 55 -16.10 15.43 -6.59
CA TRP A 55 -15.00 14.49 -6.61
C TRP A 55 -15.44 13.09 -7.03
N PHE A 56 -14.51 12.33 -7.59
CA PHE A 56 -14.70 10.94 -7.97
C PHE A 56 -13.44 10.11 -7.67
N THR A 57 -13.58 8.79 -7.68
CA THR A 57 -12.44 7.86 -7.60
C THR A 57 -12.24 7.15 -8.95
N PRO A 58 -11.04 7.15 -9.54
CA PRO A 58 -10.78 6.45 -10.80
C PRO A 58 -10.77 4.91 -10.63
N ASN A 59 -10.41 4.45 -9.44
CA ASN A 59 -10.22 3.04 -9.07
C ASN A 59 -11.51 2.40 -8.55
N LEU A 60 -11.63 1.07 -8.68
CA LEU A 60 -12.82 0.30 -8.30
C LEU A 60 -12.71 -0.26 -6.87
N PHE A 61 -13.85 -0.42 -6.20
CA PHE A 61 -13.96 -0.92 -4.83
C PHE A 61 -14.88 -2.15 -4.74
N ASN A 62 -14.54 -3.09 -3.85
CA ASN A 62 -15.08 -4.47 -3.86
C ASN A 62 -16.43 -4.66 -3.14
N LEU A 63 -16.89 -3.68 -2.38
CA LEU A 63 -18.06 -3.88 -1.51
C LEU A 63 -18.87 -2.60 -1.35
N LYS A 64 -20.15 -2.69 -1.73
CA LYS A 64 -21.18 -1.70 -1.43
C LYS A 64 -21.17 -1.43 0.09
N HIS A 65 -21.22 -0.17 0.51
CA HIS A 65 -21.27 0.25 1.92
C HIS A 65 -20.04 -0.03 2.79
N CYS A 66 -18.93 -0.55 2.23
CA CYS A 66 -17.68 -0.67 2.99
C CYS A 66 -16.85 0.63 3.00
N GLY A 67 -17.27 1.60 2.18
CA GLY A 67 -16.68 2.94 2.11
C GLY A 67 -15.36 2.99 1.33
N ARG A 68 -15.00 4.22 0.95
CA ARG A 68 -13.74 4.55 0.27
C ARG A 68 -12.56 4.44 1.23
N THR A 69 -12.01 3.23 1.33
CA THR A 69 -10.76 2.99 2.07
C THR A 69 -9.76 2.25 1.22
N LYS A 70 -8.47 2.46 1.49
CA LYS A 70 -7.38 1.73 0.84
C LYS A 70 -7.56 0.22 0.87
N LYS A 71 -8.11 -0.32 1.97
CA LYS A 71 -8.37 -1.76 2.13
C LYS A 71 -9.39 -2.27 1.09
N ASN A 72 -10.37 -1.44 0.75
CA ASN A 72 -11.51 -1.82 -0.08
C ASN A 72 -11.29 -1.62 -1.58
N VAL A 73 -10.23 -0.91 -1.99
CA VAL A 73 -9.83 -0.84 -3.40
C VAL A 73 -9.64 -2.26 -3.95
N GLN A 74 -10.36 -2.58 -5.01
CA GLN A 74 -10.37 -3.87 -5.67
C GLN A 74 -9.53 -3.87 -6.94
N TYR A 75 -9.65 -2.82 -7.76
CA TYR A 75 -8.87 -2.67 -8.97
C TYR A 75 -8.31 -1.27 -9.09
N ILE A 76 -7.07 -1.20 -9.57
CA ILE A 76 -6.40 0.05 -9.94
C ILE A 76 -6.53 0.20 -11.45
N ASN A 77 -7.13 1.31 -11.88
CA ASN A 77 -7.48 1.58 -13.27
C ASN A 77 -6.67 2.74 -13.84
N ALA A 78 -6.05 3.56 -12.99
CA ALA A 78 -5.25 4.68 -13.44
C ALA A 78 -4.14 5.03 -12.46
N PHE A 79 -3.05 5.54 -13.01
CA PHE A 79 -2.08 6.37 -12.30
C PHE A 79 -2.51 7.83 -12.48
N VAL A 80 -2.66 8.55 -11.36
CA VAL A 80 -3.10 9.94 -11.36
C VAL A 80 -2.12 10.78 -10.55
N ILE A 81 -1.78 11.95 -11.09
CA ILE A 81 -0.87 12.92 -10.46
C ILE A 81 -1.57 14.29 -10.44
N GLU A 82 -1.47 15.00 -9.32
CA GLU A 82 -1.97 16.36 -9.16
C GLU A 82 -0.81 17.35 -9.07
N PHE A 83 -0.75 18.30 -9.99
CA PHE A 83 0.13 19.47 -9.90
C PHE A 83 -0.59 20.56 -9.11
N ASP A 84 -0.35 20.59 -7.80
CA ASP A 84 -0.75 21.70 -6.92
C ASP A 84 0.30 22.82 -6.90
N CYS A 85 0.84 23.12 -8.07
CA CYS A 85 1.75 24.22 -8.30
C CYS A 85 1.31 24.95 -9.57
N TYR A 86 1.62 26.24 -9.65
CA TYR A 86 1.20 27.04 -10.79
C TYR A 86 1.99 26.66 -12.06
N LEU A 87 1.30 26.02 -13.00
CA LEU A 87 1.76 25.73 -14.36
C LEU A 87 0.85 26.47 -15.37
N PRO A 88 1.35 27.49 -16.07
CA PRO A 88 0.51 28.43 -16.80
C PRO A 88 -0.23 27.79 -18.00
N SER A 89 0.36 26.79 -18.64
CA SER A 89 -0.18 26.14 -19.83
C SER A 89 -0.12 24.61 -19.75
N VAL A 90 -0.88 23.97 -20.64
CA VAL A 90 -0.84 22.51 -20.84
C VAL A 90 0.52 22.04 -21.37
N LEU A 91 1.25 22.90 -22.09
CA LEU A 91 2.60 22.59 -22.60
C LEU A 91 3.59 22.47 -21.44
N ASP A 92 3.51 23.34 -20.43
CA ASP A 92 4.37 23.23 -19.24
C ASP A 92 4.16 21.90 -18.51
N VAL A 93 2.94 21.37 -18.51
CA VAL A 93 2.65 20.05 -17.93
C VAL A 93 3.26 18.93 -18.77
N ILE A 94 3.16 19.03 -20.11
CA ILE A 94 3.78 18.09 -21.04
C ILE A 94 5.30 18.08 -20.87
N ASP A 95 5.93 19.26 -20.76
CA ASP A 95 7.37 19.40 -20.56
C ASP A 95 7.81 18.65 -19.28
N ARG A 96 7.10 18.82 -18.15
CA ARG A 96 7.39 18.07 -16.91
C ARG A 96 7.30 16.56 -17.08
N ILE A 97 6.36 16.09 -17.89
CA ILE A 97 6.17 14.66 -18.15
C ILE A 97 7.30 14.12 -19.02
N GLU A 98 7.63 14.82 -20.11
CA GLU A 98 8.69 14.44 -21.04
C GLU A 98 10.06 14.46 -20.36
N GLU A 99 10.35 15.48 -19.54
CA GLU A 99 11.56 15.55 -18.70
C GLU A 99 11.68 14.38 -17.71
N SER A 100 10.55 13.82 -17.26
CA SER A 100 10.53 12.63 -16.40
C SER A 100 10.76 11.31 -17.17
N GLY A 101 10.80 11.36 -18.50
CA GLY A 101 10.97 10.19 -19.37
C GLY A 101 9.76 9.26 -19.41
N LEU A 102 8.58 9.74 -19.01
CA LEU A 102 7.32 9.02 -19.19
C LEU A 102 6.73 9.32 -20.57
N GLU A 103 6.12 8.30 -21.16
CA GLU A 103 5.24 8.48 -22.30
C GLU A 103 4.00 9.31 -21.97
N PRO A 104 3.42 10.00 -22.98
CA PRO A 104 2.27 10.88 -22.83
C PRO A 104 1.04 10.30 -22.11
N PRO A 105 0.43 11.04 -21.16
CA PRO A 105 -0.80 10.62 -20.50
C PRO A 105 -1.99 10.58 -21.46
N HIS A 106 -3.06 9.89 -21.05
CA HIS A 106 -4.33 9.97 -21.75
C HIS A 106 -4.96 11.35 -21.63
N PHE A 107 -5.02 11.89 -20.41
CA PHE A 107 -5.67 13.17 -20.15
C PHE A 107 -4.86 14.11 -19.28
N LEU A 108 -4.96 15.40 -19.62
CA LEU A 108 -4.48 16.56 -18.87
C LEU A 108 -5.70 17.41 -18.58
N ILE A 109 -6.00 17.62 -17.31
CA ILE A 109 -7.23 18.29 -16.88
C ILE A 109 -6.86 19.49 -16.03
N ARG A 110 -7.32 20.67 -16.42
CA ARG A 110 -7.13 21.85 -15.59
C ARG A 110 -8.05 21.79 -14.38
N SER A 111 -7.48 22.01 -13.20
CA SER A 111 -8.26 22.16 -11.97
C SER A 111 -9.00 23.50 -11.95
N LYS A 112 -9.94 23.65 -11.01
CA LYS A 112 -10.63 24.93 -10.76
C LYS A 112 -9.66 26.02 -10.31
N THR A 113 -8.59 25.64 -9.62
CA THR A 113 -7.52 26.56 -9.24
C THR A 113 -6.65 26.83 -10.48
N PRO A 114 -6.54 28.09 -10.95
CA PRO A 114 -5.77 28.40 -12.14
C PRO A 114 -4.32 27.94 -12.02
N GLY A 115 -3.87 27.21 -13.04
CA GLY A 115 -2.52 26.69 -13.14
C GLY A 115 -2.30 25.34 -12.46
N HIS A 116 -3.30 24.79 -11.75
CA HIS A 116 -3.22 23.45 -11.20
C HIS A 116 -3.78 22.43 -12.19
N TRP A 117 -3.19 21.22 -12.22
CA TRP A 117 -3.51 20.22 -13.25
C TRP A 117 -3.59 18.80 -12.68
N HIS A 118 -4.49 18.00 -13.24
CA HIS A 118 -4.61 16.58 -12.95
C HIS A 118 -4.23 15.80 -14.20
N VAL A 119 -3.37 14.81 -14.04
CA VAL A 119 -2.84 14.03 -15.16
C VAL A 119 -3.18 12.56 -14.97
N TYR A 120 -3.74 11.95 -16.02
CA TYR A 120 -4.25 10.58 -15.98
C TYR A 120 -3.54 9.69 -17.01
N TRP A 121 -2.92 8.63 -16.52
CA TRP A 121 -2.57 7.46 -17.32
C TRP A 121 -3.52 6.33 -16.96
N ILE A 122 -4.39 5.97 -17.90
CA ILE A 122 -5.36 4.90 -17.76
C ILE A 122 -4.67 3.59 -18.10
N ILE A 123 -4.86 2.58 -17.26
CA ILE A 123 -4.25 1.26 -17.42
C ILE A 123 -5.32 0.18 -17.54
N ASP A 124 -4.91 -0.96 -18.08
CA ASP A 124 -5.70 -2.18 -17.90
C ASP A 124 -5.89 -2.47 -16.40
N PRO A 125 -7.14 -2.63 -15.93
CA PRO A 125 -7.41 -2.79 -14.50
C PRO A 125 -6.63 -3.95 -13.89
N ILE A 126 -5.87 -3.65 -12.83
CA ILE A 126 -5.12 -4.67 -12.10
C ILE A 126 -5.77 -4.96 -10.74
N PRO A 127 -5.84 -6.24 -10.31
CA PRO A 127 -6.28 -6.56 -8.96
C PRO A 127 -5.39 -5.89 -7.90
N ALA A 128 -6.02 -5.11 -7.03
CA ALA A 128 -5.35 -4.33 -6.01
C ALA A 128 -5.06 -5.22 -4.78
N PHE A 129 -4.07 -6.12 -4.88
CA PHE A 129 -3.54 -6.82 -3.70
C PHE A 129 -2.72 -5.88 -2.81
N SER A 130 -2.55 -6.20 -1.52
CA SER A 130 -1.86 -5.32 -0.57
C SER A 130 -0.46 -4.89 -1.02
N ASN A 131 0.32 -5.80 -1.62
CA ASN A 131 1.63 -5.50 -2.20
C ASN A 131 1.54 -4.59 -3.43
N VAL A 132 0.55 -4.82 -4.30
CA VAL A 132 0.32 -4.01 -5.50
C VAL A 132 -0.09 -2.58 -5.14
N LYS A 133 -0.97 -2.40 -4.14
CA LYS A 133 -1.35 -1.06 -3.64
C LYS A 133 -0.13 -0.28 -3.14
N VAL A 134 0.68 -0.92 -2.30
CA VAL A 134 1.90 -0.30 -1.74
C VAL A 134 2.90 0.03 -2.84
N HIS A 135 3.06 -0.83 -3.84
CA HIS A 135 3.99 -0.59 -4.93
C HIS A 135 3.50 0.50 -5.89
N THR A 136 2.22 0.49 -6.25
CA THR A 136 1.57 1.55 -7.04
C THR A 136 1.80 2.91 -6.40
N GLU A 137 1.53 3.04 -5.09
CA GLU A 137 1.80 4.30 -4.39
C GLU A 137 3.27 4.70 -4.40
N ARG A 138 4.21 3.76 -4.32
CA ARG A 138 5.65 4.09 -4.42
C ARG A 138 5.99 4.61 -5.80
N ILE A 139 5.48 3.97 -6.85
CA ILE A 139 5.66 4.39 -8.24
C ILE A 139 5.06 5.79 -8.43
N THR A 140 3.78 6.00 -8.10
CA THR A 140 3.11 7.30 -8.23
C THR A 140 3.80 8.39 -7.41
N LYS A 141 4.28 8.06 -6.21
CA LYS A 141 5.05 8.98 -5.38
C LYS A 141 6.38 9.37 -6.03
N TYR A 142 7.05 8.43 -6.67
CA TYR A 142 8.28 8.71 -7.40
C TYR A 142 8.02 9.53 -8.66
N MET A 143 6.95 9.23 -9.40
CA MET A 143 6.47 10.06 -10.52
C MET A 143 6.21 11.50 -10.08
N ALA A 144 5.42 11.69 -9.02
CA ALA A 144 5.09 13.02 -8.49
C ALA A 144 6.34 13.80 -8.06
N ASN A 145 7.28 13.17 -7.35
CA ASN A 145 8.55 13.81 -7.00
C ASN A 145 9.39 14.20 -8.23
N THR A 146 9.45 13.33 -9.24
CA THR A 146 10.26 13.55 -10.44
C THR A 146 9.73 14.73 -11.26
N MET A 147 8.41 14.89 -11.32
CA MET A 147 7.76 15.98 -12.07
C MET A 147 7.60 17.27 -11.25
N GLY A 148 7.83 17.24 -9.94
CA GLY A 148 7.55 18.36 -9.03
C GLY A 148 6.06 18.58 -8.76
N ALA A 149 5.28 17.51 -8.75
CA ALA A 149 3.85 17.49 -8.44
C ALA A 149 3.59 17.20 -6.95
N ASP A 150 2.32 17.23 -6.51
CA ASP A 150 1.98 16.98 -5.12
C ASP A 150 2.16 15.50 -4.73
N VAL A 151 3.11 15.29 -3.84
CA VAL A 151 3.46 13.99 -3.27
C VAL A 151 2.41 13.54 -2.25
N GLN A 152 1.67 14.46 -1.64
CA GLN A 152 0.64 14.18 -0.64
C GLN A 152 -0.69 13.76 -1.27
N ALA A 153 -0.94 14.09 -2.54
CA ALA A 153 -2.09 13.63 -3.32
C ALA A 153 -2.03 12.13 -3.69
N VAL A 154 -0.92 11.44 -3.40
CA VAL A 154 -0.75 10.02 -3.75
C VAL A 154 -1.57 9.08 -2.86
N GLY A 155 -2.31 8.17 -3.49
CA GLY A 155 -3.03 7.08 -2.83
C GLY A 155 -4.01 6.39 -3.77
N VAL A 156 -4.14 5.07 -3.65
CA VAL A 156 -5.02 4.28 -4.54
C VAL A 156 -6.51 4.51 -4.29
N GLU A 157 -6.87 5.00 -3.11
CA GLU A 157 -8.24 5.30 -2.70
C GLU A 157 -8.64 6.76 -2.89
N ARG A 158 -7.77 7.61 -3.43
CA ARG A 158 -7.91 9.07 -3.39
C ARG A 158 -9.11 9.59 -4.18
N TRP A 159 -9.61 10.72 -3.69
CA TRP A 159 -10.55 11.58 -4.39
C TRP A 159 -9.79 12.43 -5.40
N PHE A 160 -10.36 12.60 -6.58
CA PHE A 160 -9.90 13.54 -7.59
C PHE A 160 -11.08 14.40 -8.04
N ALA A 161 -10.83 15.66 -8.41
CA ALA A 161 -11.87 16.55 -8.89
C ALA A 161 -12.53 15.99 -10.15
N VAL A 162 -13.86 16.04 -10.23
CA VAL A 162 -14.57 15.69 -11.46
C VAL A 162 -14.22 16.72 -12.54
N PRO A 163 -13.81 16.30 -13.74
CA PRO A 163 -13.57 17.23 -14.82
C PRO A 163 -14.88 17.87 -15.29
N HIS A 164 -14.87 19.19 -15.43
CA HIS A 164 -16.03 19.95 -15.96
C HIS A 164 -15.68 20.69 -17.26
N SER A 165 -14.44 21.15 -17.40
CA SER A 165 -13.95 21.88 -18.56
C SER A 165 -12.43 21.75 -18.64
N ASP A 166 -11.81 22.27 -19.70
CA ASP A 166 -10.35 22.26 -19.86
C ASP A 166 -9.70 20.86 -19.77
N ILE A 167 -10.36 19.91 -20.42
CA ILE A 167 -9.89 18.54 -20.60
C ILE A 167 -9.16 18.47 -21.95
N TYR A 168 -7.91 18.03 -21.89
CA TYR A 168 -7.10 17.76 -23.07
C TYR A 168 -6.78 16.27 -23.11
N LYS A 169 -6.95 15.67 -24.28
CA LYS A 169 -6.56 14.31 -24.58
C LYS A 169 -5.23 14.36 -25.33
N TYR A 170 -4.24 13.61 -24.87
CA TYR A 170 -2.90 13.64 -25.46
C TYR A 170 -2.50 12.28 -26.08
N ALA A 171 -2.64 11.19 -25.33
CA ALA A 171 -2.54 9.85 -25.91
C ALA A 171 -3.89 9.40 -26.53
N PRO A 172 -3.88 8.67 -27.66
CA PRO A 172 -5.10 8.12 -28.25
C PRO A 172 -5.73 7.08 -27.32
N SER A 173 -7.05 6.88 -27.40
CA SER A 173 -7.74 5.87 -26.57
C SER A 173 -7.27 4.43 -26.86
N SER A 174 -6.65 4.19 -28.01
CA SER A 174 -6.02 2.91 -28.37
C SER A 174 -4.66 2.68 -27.69
N LYS A 175 -4.11 3.68 -26.99
CA LYS A 175 -2.90 3.51 -26.20
C LYS A 175 -3.28 2.79 -24.90
N PHE A 176 -2.75 1.59 -24.71
CA PHE A 176 -2.94 0.84 -23.47
C PHE A 176 -1.67 0.90 -22.64
N TYR A 177 -1.77 1.47 -21.44
CA TYR A 177 -0.70 1.35 -20.46
C TYR A 177 -0.93 0.13 -19.59
N THR A 178 0.16 -0.56 -19.25
CA THR A 178 0.13 -1.67 -18.30
C THR A 178 0.78 -1.25 -17.00
N TYR A 179 0.42 -1.91 -15.90
CA TYR A 179 1.15 -1.77 -14.65
C TYR A 179 2.65 -2.07 -14.80
N GLN A 180 3.00 -3.01 -15.68
CA GLN A 180 4.39 -3.40 -15.93
C GLN A 180 5.19 -2.24 -16.53
N TYR A 181 4.62 -1.48 -17.47
CA TYR A 181 5.26 -0.28 -18.03
C TYR A 181 5.68 0.71 -16.93
N PHE A 182 4.80 1.02 -15.98
CA PHE A 182 5.12 1.95 -14.88
C PHE A 182 6.13 1.37 -13.89
N LYS A 183 6.08 0.05 -13.66
CA LYS A 183 7.08 -0.65 -12.85
C LYS A 183 8.46 -0.58 -13.49
N ASP A 184 8.56 -0.84 -14.79
CA ASP A 184 9.83 -0.82 -15.52
C ASP A 184 10.41 0.60 -15.61
N TRP A 185 9.56 1.59 -15.88
CA TRP A 185 9.95 2.99 -15.82
C TRP A 185 10.47 3.36 -14.42
N TYR A 186 9.77 2.94 -13.36
CA TYR A 186 10.20 3.19 -11.98
C TYR A 186 11.54 2.53 -11.67
N GLU A 187 11.73 1.25 -12.01
CA GLU A 187 12.97 0.52 -11.76
C GLU A 187 14.15 1.16 -12.53
N THR A 188 13.96 1.46 -13.81
CA THR A 188 14.97 2.11 -14.67
C THR A 188 15.37 3.49 -14.12
N ASN A 189 14.40 4.35 -13.79
CA ASN A 189 14.68 5.71 -13.35
C ASN A 189 15.14 5.77 -11.89
N PHE A 190 14.70 4.84 -11.05
CA PHE A 190 15.21 4.70 -9.69
C PHE A 190 16.69 4.26 -9.71
N GLU A 191 17.05 3.29 -10.55
CA GLU A 191 18.43 2.84 -10.76
C GLU A 191 19.30 3.95 -11.38
N PHE A 192 18.77 4.68 -12.37
CA PHE A 192 19.46 5.81 -13.00
C PHE A 192 19.69 6.98 -12.04
N SER A 193 18.70 7.32 -11.22
CA SER A 193 18.87 8.33 -10.16
C SER A 193 19.84 7.87 -9.06
N THR A 194 20.03 6.56 -8.86
CA THR A 194 21.11 6.01 -8.02
C THR A 194 22.49 6.05 -8.66
N SER A 195 22.59 6.03 -9.98
CA SER A 195 23.87 6.07 -10.70
C SER A 195 24.33 7.49 -11.07
N LYS A 196 23.42 8.42 -11.41
CA LYS A 196 23.75 9.85 -11.65
C LYS A 196 24.04 10.66 -10.38
N ASN A 197 23.54 10.24 -9.22
CA ASN A 197 23.85 10.90 -7.93
C ASN A 197 25.15 10.38 -7.28
N GLN A 198 26.22 10.20 -8.07
CA GLN A 198 27.59 10.06 -7.57
C GLN A 198 28.21 11.45 -7.32
N GLN A 199 27.53 12.27 -6.52
CA GLN A 199 28.05 13.33 -5.64
C GLN A 199 27.13 13.35 -4.40
N PRO A 200 27.63 13.67 -3.19
CA PRO A 200 27.21 13.03 -1.94
C PRO A 200 25.90 13.61 -1.37
N THR A 201 24.78 13.43 -2.06
CA THR A 201 23.45 13.67 -1.49
C THR A 201 22.91 12.39 -0.90
N ARG A 202 23.07 12.28 0.44
CA ARG A 202 22.26 11.54 1.41
C ARG A 202 21.39 10.41 0.81
N LYS A 203 22.03 9.33 0.36
CA LYS A 203 21.34 8.03 0.21
C LYS A 203 21.70 7.18 1.42
N ASN A 204 20.69 6.83 2.21
CA ASN A 204 20.71 5.71 3.15
C ASN A 204 20.86 4.42 2.32
N GLY A 205 22.06 4.22 1.76
CA GLY A 205 22.44 3.02 1.07
C GLY A 205 22.67 1.94 2.11
N LYS A 206 21.88 0.86 2.01
CA LYS A 206 22.28 -0.40 2.62
C LYS A 206 23.55 -0.85 1.90
N ILE A 207 24.69 -0.72 2.55
CA ILE A 207 25.95 -1.26 2.04
C ILE A 207 26.20 -2.55 2.79
N LEU A 208 25.98 -3.67 2.10
CA LEU A 208 26.42 -5.00 2.53
C LEU A 208 27.91 -5.13 2.19
N LYS A 209 28.74 -5.36 3.20
CA LYS A 209 30.18 -5.68 3.12
C LYS A 209 31.04 -4.70 2.31
N MET A 210 31.20 -3.47 2.83
CA MET A 210 32.41 -2.68 2.58
C MET A 210 33.27 -2.72 3.85
N ASP A 211 34.59 -2.54 3.74
CA ASP A 211 35.47 -2.39 4.91
C ASP A 211 35.11 -1.11 5.69
N VAL A 212 34.12 -1.23 6.58
CA VAL A 212 33.59 -0.16 7.41
C VAL A 212 34.61 0.34 8.45
N PHE A 213 35.62 -0.47 8.77
CA PHE A 213 36.67 -0.13 9.73
C PHE A 213 37.65 0.91 9.18
N GLY A 214 37.69 1.10 7.87
CA GLY A 214 38.44 2.18 7.22
C GLY A 214 37.88 3.59 7.49
N HIS A 215 36.58 3.71 7.83
CA HIS A 215 35.90 5.00 7.96
C HIS A 215 36.37 5.80 9.19
N PRO A 216 36.66 7.12 9.08
CA PRO A 216 37.15 7.94 10.19
C PRO A 216 36.29 7.89 11.46
N ALA A 217 34.97 7.93 11.32
CA ALA A 217 34.04 7.78 12.45
C ALA A 217 34.18 6.42 13.17
N ILE A 218 34.32 5.31 12.44
CA ILE A 218 34.50 3.99 13.05
C ILE A 218 35.89 3.88 13.70
N LYS A 219 36.93 4.40 13.06
CA LYS A 219 38.26 4.52 13.69
C LYS A 219 38.21 5.30 14.99
N LYS A 220 37.48 6.41 15.03
CA LYS A 220 37.27 7.19 16.25
C LYS A 220 36.49 6.38 17.30
N LEU A 221 35.46 5.65 16.88
CA LEU A 221 34.67 4.79 17.76
C LEU A 221 35.53 3.70 18.44
N MET A 222 36.55 3.20 17.74
CA MET A 222 37.50 2.18 18.22
C MET A 222 38.57 2.72 19.19
N GLN A 223 38.68 4.04 19.39
CA GLN A 223 39.73 4.66 20.25
C GLN A 223 39.39 4.66 21.75
N GLY A 224 38.17 4.30 22.13
CA GLY A 224 37.70 4.33 23.53
C GLY A 224 37.07 5.68 23.91
N PHE A 225 36.30 5.67 25.01
CA PHE A 225 35.47 6.78 25.48
C PHE A 225 35.52 6.92 27.00
N SER A 226 35.06 8.08 27.48
CA SER A 226 34.89 8.36 28.90
C SER A 226 33.58 7.83 29.48
N VAL A 227 33.48 7.86 30.81
CA VAL A 227 32.26 7.52 31.55
C VAL A 227 31.09 8.36 31.04
N GLY A 228 29.95 7.71 30.78
CA GLY A 228 28.75 8.34 30.19
C GLY A 228 28.61 8.14 28.68
N GLN A 229 29.72 7.97 27.95
CA GLN A 229 29.71 7.66 26.51
C GLN A 229 30.14 6.21 26.22
N ARG A 230 30.99 5.62 27.06
CA ARG A 230 31.53 4.26 26.87
C ARG A 230 30.45 3.17 26.77
N ASP A 231 29.37 3.22 27.55
CA ASP A 231 28.30 2.19 27.48
C ASP A 231 27.59 2.22 26.13
N HIS A 232 27.35 3.42 25.61
CA HIS A 232 26.74 3.67 24.32
C HIS A 232 27.66 3.28 23.17
N ALA A 233 28.96 3.58 23.28
CA ALA A 233 29.97 3.16 22.32
C ALA A 233 30.12 1.63 22.28
N CYS A 234 30.19 0.98 23.45
CA CYS A 234 30.27 -0.48 23.59
C CYS A 234 29.09 -1.19 22.90
N PHE A 235 27.85 -0.72 23.13
CA PHE A 235 26.68 -1.29 22.46
C PHE A 235 26.69 -1.04 20.94
N THR A 236 27.15 0.13 20.51
CA THR A 236 27.22 0.50 19.09
C THR A 236 28.27 -0.34 18.34
N LEU A 237 29.43 -0.60 18.97
CA LEU A 237 30.45 -1.50 18.45
C LEU A 237 29.96 -2.96 18.40
N ALA A 238 29.24 -3.42 19.43
CA ALA A 238 28.64 -4.76 19.41
C ALA A 238 27.66 -4.93 18.23
N LEU A 239 26.87 -3.90 17.91
CA LEU A 239 25.99 -3.88 16.74
C LEU A 239 26.78 -3.86 15.41
N LEU A 240 27.91 -3.15 15.39
CA LEU A 240 28.81 -3.11 14.24
C LEU A 240 29.38 -4.52 13.97
N PHE A 241 29.98 -5.17 14.96
CA PHE A 241 30.51 -6.54 14.82
C PHE A 241 29.43 -7.53 14.41
N TYR A 242 28.24 -7.45 15.03
CA TYR A 242 27.08 -8.25 14.65
C TYR A 242 26.72 -8.08 13.17
N SER A 243 26.74 -6.84 12.66
CA SER A 243 26.41 -6.54 11.27
C SER A 243 27.46 -6.99 10.26
N GLN A 244 28.72 -7.14 10.70
CA GLN A 244 29.84 -7.66 9.90
C GLN A 244 29.98 -9.19 9.98
N ASP A 245 28.97 -9.89 10.51
CA ASP A 245 28.95 -11.35 10.67
C ASP A 245 30.05 -11.92 11.60
N TRP A 246 30.56 -11.13 12.55
CA TRP A 246 31.49 -11.64 13.57
C TRP A 246 30.76 -12.58 14.55
N SER A 247 31.44 -13.62 15.04
CA SER A 247 30.90 -14.48 16.09
C SER A 247 30.75 -13.72 17.42
N GLU A 248 29.89 -14.20 18.33
CA GLU A 248 29.78 -13.61 19.68
C GLU A 248 31.12 -13.64 20.42
N GLU A 249 31.91 -14.69 20.24
CA GLU A 249 33.24 -14.86 20.85
C GLU A 249 34.23 -13.82 20.30
N GLN A 250 34.35 -13.71 18.98
CA GLN A 250 35.23 -12.73 18.33
C GLN A 250 34.87 -11.28 18.72
N ALA A 251 33.57 -10.96 18.75
CA ALA A 251 33.11 -9.65 19.16
C ALA A 251 33.33 -9.39 20.66
N LEU A 252 33.25 -10.42 21.51
CA LEU A 252 33.54 -10.27 22.94
C LEU A 252 35.01 -9.94 23.17
N ASP A 253 35.92 -10.65 22.51
CA ASP A 253 37.36 -10.44 22.66
C ASP A 253 37.74 -9.03 22.22
N GLU A 254 37.28 -8.58 21.04
CA GLU A 254 37.56 -7.23 20.55
C GLU A 254 36.93 -6.14 21.44
N LEU A 255 35.75 -6.37 22.02
CA LEU A 255 35.15 -5.42 22.97
C LEU A 255 35.93 -5.35 24.29
N MET A 256 36.52 -6.46 24.75
CA MET A 256 37.38 -6.48 25.93
C MET A 256 38.68 -5.72 25.67
N ASP A 257 39.29 -5.90 24.50
CA ASP A 257 40.48 -5.16 24.08
C ASP A 257 40.18 -3.67 23.86
N TRP A 258 39.03 -3.37 23.25
CA TRP A 258 38.52 -2.01 23.15
C TRP A 258 38.33 -1.34 24.52
N ASN A 259 37.82 -2.07 25.50
CA ASN A 259 37.55 -1.53 26.82
C ASN A 259 38.82 -1.06 27.55
N ASN A 260 39.98 -1.63 27.24
CA ASN A 260 41.28 -1.19 27.78
C ASN A 260 41.67 0.21 27.31
N ARG A 261 41.07 0.71 26.22
CA ARG A 261 41.31 2.05 25.66
C ARG A 261 40.39 3.12 26.25
N ASN A 262 39.40 2.75 27.07
CA ASN A 262 38.52 3.69 27.76
C ASN A 262 39.24 4.39 28.91
N THR A 263 38.87 5.63 29.24
CA THR A 263 39.47 6.36 30.38
C THR A 263 39.23 5.63 31.70
N GLU A 264 38.09 4.96 31.80
CA GLU A 264 37.79 3.99 32.85
C GLU A 264 37.18 2.75 32.21
N GLN A 265 37.57 1.58 32.69
CA GLN A 265 37.10 0.31 32.15
C GLN A 265 35.69 -0.05 32.63
N MET A 266 34.90 -0.63 31.74
CA MET A 266 33.63 -1.29 32.07
C MET A 266 33.89 -2.66 32.68
N SER A 267 32.98 -3.14 33.53
CA SER A 267 33.05 -4.54 34.00
C SER A 267 32.72 -5.52 32.87
N LYS A 268 33.32 -6.72 32.91
CA LYS A 268 33.03 -7.81 31.97
C LYS A 268 31.53 -8.13 31.87
N LYS A 269 30.79 -8.02 32.99
CA LYS A 269 29.33 -8.24 33.02
C LYS A 269 28.57 -7.21 32.17
N GLN A 270 28.99 -5.95 32.17
CA GLN A 270 28.37 -4.89 31.36
C GLN A 270 28.62 -5.11 29.87
N ILE A 271 29.84 -5.51 29.50
CA ILE A 271 30.21 -5.81 28.10
C ILE A 271 29.37 -6.99 27.57
N ILE A 272 29.30 -8.10 28.33
CA ILE A 272 28.48 -9.27 27.97
C ILE A 272 27.01 -8.89 27.80
N LYS A 273 26.48 -8.00 28.66
CA LYS A 273 25.10 -7.51 28.54
C LYS A 273 24.88 -6.74 27.24
N CYS A 274 25.81 -5.87 26.85
CA CYS A 274 25.75 -5.13 25.58
C CYS A 274 25.79 -6.09 24.38
N LEU A 275 26.72 -7.04 24.41
CA LEU A 275 26.90 -8.05 23.36
C LEU A 275 25.62 -8.88 23.15
N ARG A 276 25.06 -9.47 24.23
CA ARG A 276 23.81 -10.26 24.16
C ARG A 276 22.63 -9.44 23.63
N SER A 277 22.55 -8.17 24.01
CA SER A 277 21.50 -7.28 23.49
C SER A 277 21.65 -7.06 21.98
N ALA A 278 22.87 -6.82 21.51
CA ALA A 278 23.15 -6.63 20.08
C ALA A 278 22.86 -7.89 19.27
N TYR A 279 23.29 -9.06 19.77
CA TYR A 279 23.16 -10.35 19.09
C TYR A 279 21.78 -11.00 19.22
N SER A 280 20.87 -10.42 19.99
CA SER A 280 19.48 -10.90 20.12
C SER A 280 18.67 -10.93 18.81
N GLY A 281 19.18 -10.32 17.72
CA GLY A 281 18.50 -10.20 16.43
C GLY A 281 17.37 -9.16 16.42
N LYS A 282 17.14 -8.46 17.54
CA LYS A 282 16.22 -7.30 17.61
C LYS A 282 16.73 -6.11 16.78
N TYR A 283 18.05 -5.95 16.73
CA TYR A 283 18.72 -4.87 16.03
C TYR A 283 19.42 -5.41 14.79
N LYS A 284 19.46 -4.61 13.72
CA LYS A 284 20.11 -5.02 12.46
C LYS A 284 21.53 -4.46 12.32
N GLY A 285 21.92 -3.46 13.11
CA GLY A 285 23.22 -2.81 13.02
C GLY A 285 23.18 -1.44 13.73
N PRO A 286 24.31 -0.74 13.80
CA PRO A 286 24.38 0.57 14.44
C PRO A 286 23.61 1.62 13.63
N LYS A 287 22.95 2.56 14.32
CA LYS A 287 22.31 3.70 13.66
C LYS A 287 23.36 4.73 13.27
N SER A 288 23.27 5.25 12.05
CA SER A 288 24.15 6.28 11.51
C SER A 288 24.27 7.50 12.42
N GLU A 289 23.11 8.06 12.79
CA GLU A 289 22.97 9.20 13.70
C GLU A 289 23.67 8.99 15.04
N TYR A 290 23.72 7.75 15.52
CA TYR A 290 24.26 7.43 16.83
C TYR A 290 25.79 7.30 16.80
N VAL A 291 26.35 6.79 15.71
CA VAL A 291 27.79 6.81 15.46
C VAL A 291 28.27 8.26 15.29
N GLU A 292 27.52 9.08 14.56
CA GLU A 292 27.81 10.51 14.41
C GLU A 292 27.75 11.26 15.75
N TYR A 293 26.72 11.01 16.55
CA TYR A 293 26.59 11.57 17.91
C TYR A 293 27.78 11.22 18.81
N LEU A 294 28.24 9.97 18.79
CA LEU A 294 29.36 9.53 19.64
C LEU A 294 30.70 10.08 19.15
N THR A 295 30.90 10.16 17.83
CA THR A 295 32.23 10.44 17.26
C THR A 295 32.43 11.90 16.89
N GLY A 296 31.34 12.68 16.76
CA GLY A 296 31.35 14.03 16.20
C GLY A 296 31.68 14.08 14.70
N ILE A 297 31.82 12.93 14.05
CA ILE A 297 32.20 12.81 12.64
C ILE A 297 30.96 12.41 11.85
N PRO A 298 30.63 13.14 10.76
CA PRO A 298 29.50 12.78 9.90
C PRO A 298 29.56 11.31 9.46
N PHE A 299 28.53 10.55 9.79
CA PHE A 299 28.50 9.11 9.53
C PHE A 299 27.18 8.71 8.88
N LYS A 300 27.15 8.71 7.55
CA LYS A 300 25.93 8.51 6.76
C LYS A 300 25.74 7.07 6.26
N LEU A 301 26.61 6.14 6.67
CA LEU A 301 26.53 4.75 6.26
C LEU A 301 25.43 4.02 7.03
N GLN A 302 24.54 3.32 6.32
CA GLN A 302 23.56 2.45 6.94
C GLN A 302 24.10 1.02 7.00
N ILE A 303 24.73 0.69 8.12
CA ILE A 303 25.28 -0.63 8.35
C ILE A 303 24.16 -1.55 8.87
N MET A 304 23.84 -2.59 8.12
CA MET A 304 22.86 -3.60 8.53
C MET A 304 23.33 -5.00 8.17
N ARG A 305 23.15 -5.92 9.12
CA ARG A 305 23.29 -7.34 8.92
C ARG A 305 22.27 -7.80 7.89
N GLU A 306 22.74 -8.62 6.94
CA GLU A 306 21.86 -9.34 6.04
C GLU A 306 20.95 -10.29 6.84
N TYR A 307 19.68 -10.31 6.48
CA TYR A 307 18.73 -11.19 7.14
C TYR A 307 18.89 -12.62 6.62
N LYS A 308 19.75 -13.41 7.27
CA LYS A 308 19.98 -14.85 6.98
C LYS A 308 18.90 -15.76 7.60
N GLY A 309 17.63 -15.42 7.45
CA GLY A 309 16.55 -16.19 8.06
C GLY A 309 15.43 -16.55 7.09
N GLU A 310 15.22 -17.84 6.88
CA GLU A 310 13.92 -18.33 6.40
C GLU A 310 12.89 -18.15 7.53
N ARG A 311 12.25 -16.98 7.61
CA ARG A 311 10.95 -16.92 8.28
C ARG A 311 9.95 -17.61 7.37
N THR A 312 9.89 -18.94 7.45
CA THR A 312 8.75 -19.69 6.92
C THR A 312 7.52 -19.21 7.68
N TYR A 313 6.72 -18.36 7.02
CA TYR A 313 5.44 -17.94 7.52
C TYR A 313 4.58 -19.20 7.71
N GLN A 314 4.40 -19.63 8.96
CA GLN A 314 3.50 -20.73 9.29
C GLN A 314 2.09 -20.15 9.41
N LYS A 315 1.14 -20.63 8.59
CA LYS A 315 -0.25 -20.21 8.70
C LYS A 315 -0.77 -20.60 10.08
N LEU A 316 -1.61 -19.75 10.66
CA LEU A 316 -2.16 -20.01 12.00
C LEU A 316 -2.93 -21.33 12.06
N TYR A 317 -3.60 -21.69 10.96
CA TYR A 317 -4.28 -22.97 10.78
C TYR A 317 -3.34 -24.18 10.91
N ASP A 318 -2.13 -24.11 10.34
CA ASP A 318 -1.15 -25.21 10.40
C ASP A 318 -0.64 -25.40 11.83
N ILE A 319 -0.43 -24.28 12.54
CA ILE A 319 -0.06 -24.28 13.96
C ILE A 319 -1.19 -24.89 14.80
N GLN A 320 -2.44 -24.50 14.57
CA GLN A 320 -3.61 -25.09 15.22
C GLN A 320 -3.71 -26.59 14.96
N TYR A 321 -3.52 -27.02 13.71
CA TYR A 321 -3.54 -28.43 13.33
C TYR A 321 -2.47 -29.22 14.08
N ARG A 322 -1.23 -28.72 14.14
CA ARG A 322 -0.12 -29.38 14.85
C ARG A 322 -0.39 -29.47 16.36
N ILE A 323 -0.96 -28.44 16.97
CA ILE A 323 -1.40 -28.48 18.38
C ILE A 323 -2.46 -29.57 18.59
N LEU A 324 -3.46 -29.65 17.70
CA LEU A 324 -4.51 -30.67 17.77
C LEU A 324 -3.95 -32.09 17.59
N GLN A 325 -2.99 -32.30 16.68
CA GLN A 325 -2.32 -33.59 16.52
C GLN A 325 -1.52 -33.98 17.76
N LEU A 326 -0.84 -33.02 18.37
CA LEU A 326 -0.08 -33.24 19.59
C LEU A 326 -0.99 -33.63 20.77
N ILE A 327 -2.16 -32.99 20.91
CA ILE A 327 -3.17 -33.38 21.91
C ILE A 327 -3.80 -34.75 21.58
N ARG A 328 -4.03 -35.08 20.30
CA ARG A 328 -4.55 -36.38 19.88
C ARG A 328 -3.60 -37.52 20.23
N LYS A 329 -2.29 -37.31 20.02
CA LYS A 329 -1.25 -38.30 20.32
C LYS A 329 -1.16 -38.58 21.83
N GLU A 330 -1.16 -37.53 22.64
CA GLU A 330 -0.98 -37.65 24.10
C GLU A 330 -2.29 -37.91 24.86
N GLY A 331 -3.44 -37.69 24.22
CA GLY A 331 -4.78 -37.72 24.83
C GLY A 331 -5.05 -36.54 25.79
N THR A 332 -4.11 -36.24 26.69
CA THR A 332 -4.09 -35.08 27.56
C THR A 332 -2.70 -34.45 27.54
N LEU A 333 -2.60 -33.26 26.95
CA LEU A 333 -1.33 -32.57 26.80
C LEU A 333 -1.00 -31.76 28.06
N LYS A 334 0.09 -32.12 28.75
CA LYS A 334 0.60 -31.43 29.96
C LYS A 334 1.95 -30.74 29.69
N LEU A 335 1.94 -29.62 28.97
CA LEU A 335 3.15 -28.86 28.64
C LEU A 335 2.94 -27.36 28.88
N SER A 336 4.04 -26.65 29.16
CA SER A 336 4.04 -25.20 29.11
C SER A 336 3.82 -24.73 27.66
N GLN A 337 3.24 -23.54 27.46
CA GLN A 337 3.07 -22.99 26.09
C GLN A 337 4.40 -22.76 25.36
N SER A 338 5.49 -22.54 26.12
CA SER A 338 6.85 -22.45 25.57
C SER A 338 7.33 -23.81 25.05
N ASP A 339 7.07 -24.88 25.78
CA ASP A 339 7.51 -26.22 25.37
C ASP A 339 6.62 -26.79 24.25
N ILE A 340 5.34 -26.44 24.21
CA ILE A 340 4.48 -26.67 23.04
C ILE A 340 5.09 -26.00 21.81
N ALA A 341 5.50 -24.73 21.92
CA ALA A 341 6.10 -23.98 20.82
C ALA A 341 7.40 -24.62 20.30
N LYS A 342 8.24 -25.14 21.19
CA LYS A 342 9.43 -25.93 20.80
C LYS A 342 9.05 -27.24 20.12
N ALA A 343 8.13 -28.01 20.71
CA ALA A 343 7.71 -29.31 20.20
C ALA A 343 7.10 -29.23 18.79
N ILE A 344 6.35 -28.17 18.51
CA ILE A 344 5.79 -27.91 17.18
C ILE A 344 6.58 -26.86 16.40
N ASN A 345 7.86 -26.62 16.70
CA ASN A 345 8.74 -25.69 15.99
C ASN A 345 8.00 -24.44 15.45
N ALA A 346 7.33 -23.71 16.34
CA ALA A 346 6.47 -22.58 15.98
C ALA A 346 6.72 -21.39 16.92
N PRO A 347 6.50 -20.14 16.47
CA PRO A 347 6.68 -18.97 17.34
C PRO A 347 5.73 -19.00 18.53
N LEU A 348 6.25 -18.78 19.76
CA LEU A 348 5.46 -18.78 20.99
C LEU A 348 4.23 -17.87 20.93
N ARG A 349 4.36 -16.69 20.31
CA ARG A 349 3.25 -15.74 20.14
C ARG A 349 2.11 -16.33 19.28
N SER A 350 2.45 -17.06 18.22
CA SER A 350 1.49 -17.72 17.35
C SER A 350 0.85 -18.92 18.03
N VAL A 351 1.60 -19.68 18.82
CA VAL A 351 1.07 -20.78 19.65
C VAL A 351 0.08 -20.27 20.70
N LYS A 352 0.42 -19.18 21.40
CA LYS A 352 -0.51 -18.51 22.34
C LYS A 352 -1.82 -18.12 21.68
N LYS A 353 -1.73 -17.49 20.49
CA LYS A 353 -2.90 -17.11 19.69
C LYS A 353 -3.73 -18.34 19.26
N ALA A 354 -3.06 -19.37 18.74
CA ALA A 354 -3.70 -20.61 18.29
C ALA A 354 -4.44 -21.34 19.42
N ILE A 355 -3.82 -21.45 20.61
CA ILE A 355 -4.46 -22.06 21.79
C ILE A 355 -5.70 -21.26 22.20
N LYS A 356 -5.62 -19.93 22.22
CA LYS A 356 -6.76 -19.06 22.53
C LYS A 356 -7.92 -19.30 21.58
N GLU A 357 -7.67 -19.26 20.26
CA GLU A 357 -8.70 -19.51 19.24
C GLU A 357 -9.29 -20.93 19.31
N LEU A 358 -8.47 -21.95 19.56
CA LEU A 358 -8.95 -23.33 19.70
C LEU A 358 -9.85 -23.52 20.94
N ILE A 359 -9.62 -22.77 22.01
CA ILE A 359 -10.49 -22.74 23.19
C ILE A 359 -11.80 -22.01 22.87
N GLU A 360 -11.73 -20.83 22.24
CA GLU A 360 -12.91 -20.05 21.82
C GLU A 360 -13.81 -20.83 20.86
N LEU A 361 -13.20 -21.54 19.90
CA LEU A 361 -13.88 -22.42 18.96
C LEU A 361 -14.33 -23.76 19.57
N LYS A 362 -14.13 -23.94 20.89
CA LYS A 362 -14.47 -25.17 21.64
C LYS A 362 -13.88 -26.43 21.01
N ARG A 363 -12.71 -26.33 20.37
CA ARG A 363 -11.97 -27.48 19.80
C ARG A 363 -11.13 -28.18 20.87
N ILE A 364 -10.61 -27.41 21.82
CA ILE A 364 -9.88 -27.90 22.98
C ILE A 364 -10.43 -27.24 24.24
N ARG A 365 -10.23 -27.89 25.39
CA ARG A 365 -10.51 -27.33 26.71
C ARG A 365 -9.24 -27.34 27.56
N LYS A 366 -9.05 -26.25 28.31
CA LYS A 366 -8.04 -26.18 29.35
C LYS A 366 -8.62 -26.84 30.61
N ILE A 367 -7.94 -27.87 31.12
CA ILE A 367 -8.41 -28.68 32.25
C ILE A 367 -7.57 -28.47 33.52
N GLY A 368 -6.52 -27.66 33.46
CA GLY A 368 -5.71 -27.30 34.64
C GLY A 368 -4.54 -26.36 34.32
N GLY A 369 -3.96 -25.76 35.37
CA GLY A 369 -2.73 -24.95 35.33
C GLY A 369 -2.96 -23.43 35.47
N GLY A 370 -2.26 -22.81 36.42
CA GLY A 370 -2.29 -21.36 36.68
C GLY A 370 -1.48 -20.52 35.69
N THR A 371 -1.74 -19.21 35.66
CA THR A 371 -0.99 -18.22 34.87
C THR A 371 0.33 -17.87 35.57
N GLY A 372 1.47 -18.35 35.07
CA GLY A 372 2.81 -17.99 35.55
C GLY A 372 3.94 -18.67 34.75
N PRO A 373 5.17 -18.13 34.74
CA PRO A 373 6.34 -18.78 34.15
C PRO A 373 6.62 -20.11 34.87
N GLY A 374 6.75 -21.23 34.13
CA GLY A 374 7.01 -22.55 34.71
C GLY A 374 5.77 -23.39 35.05
N ASN A 375 4.56 -22.85 34.93
CA ASN A 375 3.33 -23.61 35.17
C ASN A 375 2.93 -24.46 33.95
N ASN A 376 2.76 -25.76 34.16
CA ASN A 376 2.26 -26.68 33.15
C ASN A 376 0.74 -26.51 32.97
N ALA A 377 0.33 -26.08 31.78
CA ALA A 377 -1.08 -26.05 31.40
C ALA A 377 -1.49 -27.41 30.84
N SER A 378 -2.68 -27.87 31.22
CA SER A 378 -3.23 -29.13 30.73
C SER A 378 -4.34 -28.89 29.72
N TYR A 379 -4.21 -29.45 28.52
CA TYR A 379 -5.15 -29.30 27.41
C TYR A 379 -5.69 -30.67 26.97
N LYS A 380 -7.00 -30.74 26.68
CA LYS A 380 -7.66 -31.94 26.16
C LYS A 380 -8.61 -31.54 25.02
N LEU A 381 -8.88 -32.46 24.08
CA LEU A 381 -9.94 -32.24 23.11
C LEU A 381 -11.29 -32.03 23.82
N ALA A 382 -12.12 -31.14 23.30
CA ALA A 382 -13.50 -31.03 23.75
C ALA A 382 -14.30 -32.21 23.16
N ASN A 383 -15.01 -32.97 24.00
CA ASN A 383 -15.89 -34.03 23.53
C ASN A 383 -17.04 -33.42 22.74
N SER A 384 -17.01 -33.53 21.42
CA SER A 384 -18.19 -33.42 20.58
C SER A 384 -18.06 -34.46 19.48
N THR A 385 -19.04 -35.37 19.47
CA THR A 385 -19.34 -36.25 18.33
C THR A 385 -19.24 -35.45 17.04
N TRP A 386 -18.49 -35.99 16.09
CA TRP A 386 -18.35 -35.39 14.77
C TRP A 386 -19.70 -35.42 14.05
N LYS A 387 -20.48 -34.35 14.18
CA LYS A 387 -21.37 -33.97 13.08
C LYS A 387 -20.48 -33.25 12.08
N LYS A 388 -20.26 -33.86 10.91
CA LYS A 388 -19.92 -33.10 9.70
C LYS A 388 -20.77 -31.84 9.74
N ALA A 389 -20.16 -30.67 9.72
CA ALA A 389 -20.91 -29.48 9.39
C ALA A 389 -21.62 -29.81 8.06
N LYS A 390 -22.94 -29.95 8.09
CA LYS A 390 -23.72 -30.01 6.85
C LYS A 390 -23.26 -28.78 6.09
N ASN A 391 -22.77 -28.97 4.86
CA ASN A 391 -22.62 -27.87 3.91
C ASN A 391 -23.84 -26.98 4.09
N LYS A 392 -23.64 -25.70 4.44
CA LYS A 392 -24.69 -24.72 4.22
C LYS A 392 -24.97 -24.80 2.73
N LYS A 393 -26.04 -25.52 2.35
CA LYS A 393 -26.62 -25.39 1.03
C LYS A 393 -26.88 -23.90 0.88
N VAL A 394 -26.23 -23.32 -0.11
CA VAL A 394 -26.66 -22.09 -0.76
C VAL A 394 -28.16 -22.27 -0.98
N VAL A 395 -28.97 -21.47 -0.30
CA VAL A 395 -30.40 -21.37 -0.61
C VAL A 395 -30.45 -20.48 -1.85
N PRO A 396 -30.90 -20.98 -3.01
CA PRO A 396 -31.21 -20.11 -4.13
C PRO A 396 -32.56 -19.47 -3.81
N GLN A 397 -32.57 -18.15 -3.59
CA GLN A 397 -33.81 -17.40 -3.54
C GLN A 397 -34.08 -16.85 -4.93
N ASN A 398 -34.55 -17.75 -5.80
CA ASN A 398 -35.37 -17.42 -6.95
C ASN A 398 -36.59 -18.33 -6.87
N GLN A 399 -37.74 -17.75 -6.55
CA GLN A 399 -39.06 -18.18 -7.02
C GLN A 399 -40.11 -17.16 -6.59
N HIS A 400 -40.40 -16.22 -7.49
CA HIS A 400 -41.79 -15.86 -7.76
C HIS A 400 -41.99 -15.94 -9.27
N ALA A 401 -42.42 -17.13 -9.71
CA ALA A 401 -43.14 -17.30 -10.95
C ALA A 401 -44.15 -18.43 -10.72
N ARG A 402 -45.42 -18.05 -10.63
CA ARG A 402 -46.59 -18.73 -11.21
C ARG A 402 -47.86 -18.04 -10.73
N PHE A 403 -48.37 -17.17 -11.60
CA PHE A 403 -49.80 -17.17 -11.92
C PHE A 403 -49.89 -17.43 -13.43
N ILE A 404 -50.75 -18.37 -13.79
CA ILE A 404 -51.08 -18.76 -15.16
C ILE A 404 -52.25 -17.89 -15.63
N GLU A 405 -52.13 -17.51 -16.91
CA GLU A 405 -53.06 -16.95 -17.90
C GLU A 405 -54.57 -16.96 -17.59
N THR A 406 -55.26 -15.91 -18.04
CA THR A 406 -56.17 -15.98 -19.20
C THR A 406 -56.71 -14.58 -19.58
N ASN A 407 -56.86 -14.40 -20.90
CA ASN A 407 -57.80 -13.54 -21.64
C ASN A 407 -57.71 -12.01 -21.51
N ASP A 408 -57.27 -11.35 -22.59
CA ASP A 408 -58.19 -10.63 -23.49
C ASP A 408 -57.41 -9.91 -24.62
N GLU A 409 -57.61 -10.36 -25.86
CA GLU A 409 -57.76 -9.44 -26.99
C GLU A 409 -59.28 -9.15 -27.12
N PRO A 410 -59.67 -7.92 -27.52
CA PRO A 410 -59.94 -7.75 -28.95
C PRO A 410 -59.51 -6.39 -29.54
N SER A 411 -58.98 -6.50 -30.75
CA SER A 411 -59.35 -5.75 -31.97
C SER A 411 -59.64 -4.24 -31.93
N ALA A 412 -58.85 -3.54 -32.76
CA ALA A 412 -59.27 -2.80 -33.95
C ALA A 412 -59.88 -1.38 -33.86
N ARG A 413 -59.28 -0.55 -34.76
CA ARG A 413 -59.85 0.51 -35.61
C ARG A 413 -60.09 1.90 -35.01
N GLU A 414 -59.33 2.87 -35.55
CA GLU A 414 -59.82 3.98 -36.40
C GLU A 414 -60.18 5.21 -35.54
N SER A 415 -59.85 6.47 -35.85
CA SER A 415 -59.51 7.14 -37.09
C SER A 415 -58.97 8.56 -36.81
N LEU A 416 -58.24 9.08 -37.80
CA LEU A 416 -58.29 10.41 -38.43
C LEU A 416 -58.44 11.72 -37.61
N GLY A 417 -57.60 12.69 -38.00
CA GLY A 417 -57.78 14.13 -37.76
C GLY A 417 -56.44 14.85 -37.60
N SER A 418 -55.57 14.95 -38.61
CA SER A 418 -55.49 16.07 -39.58
C SER A 418 -55.96 17.43 -39.04
N VAL A 419 -55.02 18.37 -38.85
CA VAL A 419 -54.95 19.80 -39.28
C VAL A 419 -53.57 20.28 -38.79
N SER A 420 -52.54 20.47 -39.63
CA SER A 420 -52.34 21.47 -40.69
C SER A 420 -52.09 22.90 -40.18
N LEU A 421 -50.80 23.27 -40.30
CA LEU A 421 -50.27 24.50 -40.91
C LEU A 421 -50.15 25.82 -40.14
N ASN A 422 -49.04 26.47 -40.51
CA ASN A 422 -48.68 27.89 -40.49
C ASN A 422 -48.08 28.40 -39.19
N GLY A 423 -46.98 29.16 -39.18
CA GLY A 423 -46.19 29.78 -40.25
C GLY A 423 -45.04 30.51 -39.55
N ALA A 424 -43.84 30.47 -40.10
CA ALA A 424 -43.27 31.54 -40.93
C ALA A 424 -42.42 32.56 -40.14
N ASN A 425 -41.13 32.55 -40.48
CA ASN A 425 -40.26 33.70 -40.79
C ASN A 425 -40.02 34.80 -39.75
N ALA A 426 -38.74 34.98 -39.39
CA ALA A 426 -37.90 36.13 -39.79
C ALA A 426 -36.47 35.87 -39.26
N LEU A 427 -35.43 35.69 -40.10
CA LEU A 427 -34.64 36.75 -40.75
C LEU A 427 -34.33 37.95 -39.84
N THR A 428 -33.10 38.05 -39.36
CA THR A 428 -32.19 39.16 -39.68
C THR A 428 -30.76 38.83 -39.25
N SER A 429 -29.87 38.83 -40.24
CA SER A 429 -28.43 39.02 -40.14
C SER A 429 -28.09 40.46 -39.73
N PHE A 430 -27.04 40.66 -38.93
CA PHE A 430 -26.11 41.79 -39.15
C PHE A 430 -24.69 41.42 -38.73
N SER A 431 -23.80 41.68 -39.68
CA SER A 431 -22.35 41.63 -39.66
C SER A 431 -21.78 42.86 -38.94
N THR A 432 -20.59 42.73 -38.33
CA THR A 432 -19.34 43.49 -38.62
C THR A 432 -18.47 43.69 -37.37
N GLY A 433 -17.30 43.04 -37.35
CA GLY A 433 -15.99 43.68 -37.15
C GLY A 433 -15.53 44.18 -35.76
N PRO A 434 -14.28 43.86 -35.32
CA PRO A 434 -13.53 44.52 -34.23
C PRO A 434 -12.83 45.81 -34.77
N PRO A 435 -12.03 46.64 -34.02
CA PRO A 435 -11.25 46.35 -32.80
C PRO A 435 -11.17 47.49 -31.74
N GLY A 436 -10.57 47.16 -30.58
CA GLY A 436 -10.20 48.09 -29.51
C GLY A 436 -9.73 47.37 -28.26
#